data_AF-A0A1V6KD23-F1
#
_entry.id   AF-A0A1V6KD23-F1
#
_cell.length_a   1.000
_cell.length_b   1.000
_cell.length_c   1.000
_cell.angle_alpha   90.00
_cell.angle_beta   90.00
_cell.angle_gamma   90.00
#
_symmetry.space_group_name_H-M   'P 1'
#
loop_
_entity.id
_entity.type
_entity.pdbx_description
1 polymer ?
#
loop_
_entity_poly.entity_id
_entity_poly.type
_entity_poly.pdbx_seq_one_letter_code
_entity_poly.pdbx_strand_id
1 'polypeptide(L)' 'MKFEKITRFFRDVRSEMKCVSWPTKTDLKEGTLVVIIMSAIVAIFLSLVDFGFTKIVELIF' A
#
# COMPACT_ATOMS: atom_id res chain seq x y z
N MET A 1 -33.84 19.76 16.26
CA MET A 1 -33.29 20.58 15.14
C MET A 1 -31.85 20.25 14.71
N LYS A 2 -31.10 19.33 15.35
CA LYS A 2 -29.71 18.97 14.94
C LYS A 2 -29.60 17.73 14.04
N PHE A 3 -30.50 16.75 14.19
CA PHE A 3 -30.46 15.49 13.42
C PHE A 3 -30.68 15.67 11.91
N GLU A 4 -31.54 16.61 11.52
CA GLU A 4 -31.84 16.97 10.11
C GLU A 4 -30.62 17.47 9.31
N LYS A 5 -29.65 18.11 9.98
CA LYS A 5 -28.41 18.56 9.32
C LYS A 5 -27.46 17.39 9.09
N ILE A 6 -27.32 16.51 10.09
CA ILE A 6 -26.42 15.35 10.02
C ILE A 6 -26.89 14.40 8.91
N THR A 7 -28.18 14.10 8.83
CA THR A 7 -28.73 13.22 7.78
C THR A 7 -28.54 13.80 6.38
N ARG A 8 -28.66 15.13 6.20
CA ARG A 8 -28.33 15.81 4.93
C ARG A 8 -26.85 15.73 4.60
N PHE A 9 -25.97 16.01 5.57
CA PHE A 9 -24.51 15.87 5.39
C PHE A 9 -24.12 14.45 4.94
N PHE A 10 -24.66 13.40 5.55
CA PHE A 10 -24.39 12.03 5.12
C PHE A 10 -24.94 11.71 3.73
N ARG A 11 -26.08 12.32 3.35
CA ARG A 11 -26.66 12.18 2.01
C ARG A 11 -25.80 12.86 0.96
N ASP A 12 -25.29 14.05 1.26
CA ASP A 12 -24.44 14.83 0.37
C ASP A 12 -23.07 14.17 0.21
N VAL A 13 -22.45 13.69 1.30
CA VAL A 13 -21.21 12.88 1.26
C VAL A 13 -21.39 11.60 0.44
N ARG A 14 -22.52 10.90 0.59
CA ARG A 14 -22.81 9.71 -0.23
C ARG A 14 -23.02 10.06 -1.71
N SER A 15 -23.49 11.26 -2.02
CA SER A 15 -23.64 11.76 -3.38
C SER A 15 -22.28 12.07 -4.01
N GLU A 16 -21.38 12.70 -3.28
CA GLU A 16 -20.00 12.97 -3.73
C GLU A 16 -19.17 11.69 -3.88
N MET A 17 -19.29 10.75 -2.94
CA MET A 17 -18.60 9.45 -3.04
C MET A 17 -19.05 8.60 -4.24
N LYS A 18 -20.18 8.90 -4.87
CA LYS A 18 -20.59 8.26 -6.14
C LYS A 18 -19.85 8.84 -7.36
N CYS A 19 -19.36 10.08 -7.29
CA CYS A 19 -18.50 10.67 -8.32
C CYS A 19 -17.03 10.23 -8.18
N VAL A 20 -16.67 9.61 -7.06
CA VAL A 20 -15.34 9.00 -6.91
C VAL A 20 -15.27 7.77 -7.80
N SER A 21 -14.44 7.86 -8.84
CA SER A 21 -14.07 6.73 -9.69
C SER A 21 -13.23 5.75 -8.89
N TRP A 22 -13.89 4.80 -8.24
CA TRP A 22 -13.20 3.71 -7.57
C TRP A 22 -12.48 2.84 -8.59
N PRO A 23 -11.22 2.47 -8.33
CA PRO A 23 -10.46 1.60 -9.22
C PRO A 23 -11.15 0.25 -9.35
N THR A 24 -11.06 -0.34 -10.54
CA THR A 24 -11.68 -1.63 -10.81
C THR A 24 -10.92 -2.72 -10.05
N LYS A 25 -11.58 -3.83 -9.71
CA LYS A 25 -10.95 -4.97 -9.02
C LYS A 25 -9.70 -5.51 -9.74
N THR A 26 -9.57 -5.25 -11.03
CA THR A 26 -8.39 -5.54 -11.87
C THR A 26 -7.21 -4.65 -11.49
N ASP A 27 -7.41 -3.35 -11.43
CA ASP A 27 -6.38 -2.35 -11.14
C ASP A 27 -5.82 -2.53 -9.73
N LEU A 28 -6.68 -2.93 -8.79
CA LEU A 28 -6.29 -3.28 -7.42
C LEU A 28 -5.36 -4.52 -7.37
N LYS A 29 -5.63 -5.52 -8.21
CA LYS A 29 -4.79 -6.72 -8.31
C LYS A 29 -3.45 -6.40 -8.96
N GLU A 30 -3.46 -5.61 -10.03
CA GLU A 30 -2.25 -5.17 -10.72
C GLU A 30 -1.36 -4.33 -9.79
N GLY A 31 -1.93 -3.34 -9.10
CA GLY A 31 -1.20 -2.52 -8.13
C GLY A 31 -0.59 -3.35 -6.99
N THR A 32 -1.34 -4.33 -6.46
CA THR A 32 -0.82 -5.22 -5.40
C THR A 32 0.30 -6.12 -5.92
N LEU A 33 0.18 -6.62 -7.15
CA LEU A 33 1.19 -7.48 -7.77
C LEU A 33 2.50 -6.73 -8.02
N VAL A 34 2.43 -5.47 -8.46
CA VAL A 34 3.61 -4.60 -8.61
C VAL A 34 4.32 -4.39 -7.27
N VAL A 35 3.56 -4.11 -6.21
CA VAL A 35 4.13 -3.92 -4.85
C VAL A 35 4.81 -5.19 -4.34
N ILE A 36 4.21 -6.37 -4.57
CA ILE A 36 4.81 -7.66 -4.18
C ILE A 36 6.15 -7.87 -4.91
N ILE A 37 6.21 -7.61 -6.21
CA ILE A 37 7.45 -7.76 -7.00
C ILE A 37 8.53 -6.79 -6.48
N MET A 38 8.19 -5.51 -6.29
CA MET A 38 9.12 -4.52 -5.75
C MET A 38 9.65 -4.92 -4.37
N SER A 39 8.77 -5.37 -3.48
CA SER A 39 9.16 -5.84 -2.14
C SER A 39 10.09 -7.06 -2.20
N ALA A 40 9.82 -8.01 -3.10
CA ALA A 40 10.66 -9.19 -3.29
C ALA A 40 12.07 -8.83 -3.78
N ILE A 41 12.19 -7.87 -4.70
CA ILE A 41 13.50 -7.38 -5.18
C ILE A 41 14.30 -6.77 -4.04
N VAL A 42 13.66 -5.91 -3.24
CA VAL A 42 14.30 -5.27 -2.08
C VAL A 42 14.73 -6.31 -1.04
N ALA A 43 13.88 -7.31 -0.77
CA ALA A 43 14.20 -8.39 0.16
C ALA A 43 15.43 -9.20 -0.29
N ILE A 44 15.53 -9.54 -1.58
CA ILE A 44 16.69 -10.24 -2.14
C ILE A 44 17.95 -9.38 -2.02
N PHE A 45 17.85 -8.09 -2.34
CA PHE A 45 18.98 -7.17 -2.23
C PHE A 45 19.49 -7.06 -0.79
N LEU A 46 18.59 -6.83 0.17
CA LEU A 46 18.96 -6.77 1.58
C LEU A 46 19.57 -8.09 2.06
N SER A 47 18.98 -9.23 1.70
CA SER A 47 19.53 -10.54 2.05
C SER A 47 20.96 -10.75 1.53
N LEU A 48 21.27 -10.29 0.32
CA LEU A 48 22.61 -10.37 -0.24
C LEU A 48 23.59 -9.46 0.51
N VAL A 49 23.16 -8.25 0.84
CA VAL A 49 23.95 -7.28 1.60
C VAL A 49 24.23 -7.81 3.00
N ASP A 50 23.23 -8.29 3.73
CA ASP A 50 23.38 -8.84 5.07
C ASP A 50 24.36 -10.02 5.10
N PHE A 51 24.31 -10.89 4.08
CA PHE A 51 25.25 -12.01 3.97
C PHE A 51 26.68 -11.55 3.69
N GLY A 52 26.84 -10.55 2.81
CA GLY A 52 28.13 -9.91 2.53
C GLY A 52 28.73 -9.25 3.78
N PHE A 53 27.94 -8.46 4.50
CA PHE A 53 28.36 -7.82 5.75
C PHE A 53 28.73 -8.84 6.83
N THR A 54 27.93 -9.89 7.00
CA THR A 54 28.22 -10.97 7.97
C THR A 54 29.58 -11.61 7.69
N LYS A 55 29.87 -11.91 6.41
CA LYS A 55 31.15 -12.51 6.02
C LYS A 55 32.34 -11.59 6.20
N ILE A 56 32.17 -10.28 5.95
CA ILE A 56 33.23 -9.29 6.18
C ILE A 56 33.52 -9.15 7.67
N VAL A 57 32.49 -9.10 8.51
CA VAL A 57 32.65 -8.98 9.97
C VAL A 57 33.31 -10.24 10.55
N GLU A 58 32.92 -11.44 10.10
CA GLU A 58 33.53 -12.73 10.50
C GLU A 58 34.99 -12.88 10.06
N LEU A 59 35.44 -12.12 9.05
CA LEU A 59 36.83 -12.16 8.57
C LEU A 59 37.72 -11.14 9.31
N ILE A 60 37.11 -10.10 9.90
CA ILE A 60 37.80 -9.04 10.65
C ILE A 60 37.93 -9.38 12.14
N PHE A 61 36.96 -10.09 12.73
CA PHE A 61 36.98 -10.56 14.12
C PHE A 61 37.39 -12.03 14.22
#